data_AF-R5S0T1-F1
#
_entry.id   AF-R5S0T1-F1
#
_cell.length_a   1.000
_cell.length_b   1.000
_cell.length_c   1.000
_cell.angle_alpha   90.00
_cell.angle_beta   90.00
_cell.angle_gamma   90.00
#
_symmetry.space_group_name_H-M   'P 1'
#
loop_
_entity.id
_entity.type
_entity.pdbx_description
1 polymer ?
#
loop_
_entity_poly.entity_id
_entity_poly.type
_entity_poly.pdbx_seq_one_letter_code
_entity_poly.pdbx_strand_id
1 'polypeptide(L)'
;MKTKLTALLLAAALALTLAACGEKDIADTPLPDEPPEPVAEQPAADDEWTVLHADDVLLHTEPFTLCEGRTATLELYGYQDGEYDCGVSRIHLLWDDGGEQELRTADVGDDVWCTDGYTNCWMPDGGLVTGDYNFDGYTDLGLQIDTPAYNLPYYYWFYDAETASFQPYGSWTYQLEIDAENKTCICRWHVTPEYYTDTYRPDGEGGLYLARRDTEIYYSADGVKSFTEVYAVNEQPLAYADLDRDGEYEILVLTTSEPDEFAKCRYTLEARKYNGTVLFTKEVTPYYTGWDTFFLCYGEDENGVWGADVLCYQTHEDRGVGSCSYDLISYAGGRERYLDGNTITFVLEADGAAPVPDIRRATQAEFVRFREGVVSLLEGSSYLLFCSGPAEDPDTQQAVENILAGLDALEARLYSNAG
;
A
#
# COMPACT_ATOMS: atom_id res chain seq x y z
N MET A 1 26.74 -27.66 7.70
CA MET A 1 25.77 -28.79 7.67
C MET A 1 24.59 -28.35 8.51
N LYS A 2 23.43 -28.00 7.95
CA LYS A 2 22.44 -28.79 7.16
C LYS A 2 21.53 -29.71 8.01
N THR A 3 20.43 -29.13 8.50
CA THR A 3 19.05 -29.66 8.65
C THR A 3 18.20 -28.41 8.97
N LYS A 4 17.37 -27.80 8.12
CA LYS A 4 16.32 -28.23 7.15
C LYS A 4 15.02 -28.77 7.79
N LEU A 5 13.91 -28.41 7.13
CA LEU A 5 12.49 -28.69 7.41
C LEU A 5 11.90 -27.83 8.55
N THR A 6 10.63 -27.41 8.51
CA THR A 6 9.51 -27.87 7.64
C THR A 6 8.82 -26.76 6.84
N ALA A 7 8.50 -27.05 5.58
CA ALA A 7 7.32 -26.49 4.91
C ALA A 7 6.20 -27.54 4.92
N LEU A 8 4.93 -27.13 4.99
CA LEU A 8 3.78 -27.98 4.65
C LEU A 8 2.55 -27.15 4.28
N LEU A 9 1.95 -27.44 3.11
CA LEU A 9 0.58 -27.02 2.81
C LEU A 9 -0.40 -27.82 3.68
N LEU A 10 -1.58 -27.27 3.96
CA LEU A 10 -2.80 -28.08 3.91
C LEU A 10 -4.05 -27.24 3.60
N ALA A 11 -4.90 -27.75 2.73
CA ALA A 11 -6.23 -27.21 2.45
C ALA A 11 -7.32 -28.21 2.88
N ALA A 12 -8.52 -27.68 3.12
CA ALA A 12 -9.82 -28.37 3.10
C ALA A 12 -10.18 -29.45 4.16
N ALA A 13 -11.03 -29.02 5.12
CA ALA A 13 -12.42 -29.49 5.30
C ALA A 13 -12.80 -30.69 6.21
N LEU A 14 -14.12 -30.75 6.51
CA LEU A 14 -14.95 -31.85 7.07
C LEU A 14 -14.86 -32.15 8.60
N ALA A 15 -15.92 -32.60 9.33
CA ALA A 15 -17.37 -32.70 9.04
C ALA A 15 -18.26 -33.12 10.27
N LEU A 16 -19.60 -32.91 10.15
CA LEU A 16 -20.72 -33.71 10.73
C LEU A 16 -20.86 -33.75 12.28
N THR A 17 -21.98 -34.11 12.95
CA THR A 17 -23.25 -34.86 12.70
C THR A 17 -24.43 -34.19 13.49
N LEU A 18 -25.73 -34.55 13.51
CA LEU A 18 -26.58 -35.64 12.93
C LEU A 18 -28.06 -35.15 12.70
N ALA A 19 -29.10 -35.95 13.00
CA ALA A 19 -30.50 -35.80 12.52
C ALA A 19 -31.63 -35.99 13.57
N ALA A 20 -32.87 -35.62 13.20
CA ALA A 20 -34.14 -36.26 13.59
C ALA A 20 -35.24 -36.09 12.49
N CYS A 21 -36.24 -37.00 12.43
CA CYS A 21 -37.02 -37.33 11.22
C CYS A 21 -38.43 -36.70 11.05
N GLY A 22 -39.03 -36.83 9.84
CA GLY A 22 -40.48 -36.71 9.56
C GLY A 22 -40.85 -36.19 8.15
N GLU A 23 -40.69 -36.94 7.06
CA GLU A 23 -41.65 -37.92 6.48
C GLU A 23 -42.90 -37.32 5.77
N LYS A 24 -42.93 -37.35 4.41
CA LYS A 24 -44.00 -38.03 3.62
C LYS A 24 -43.75 -38.12 2.10
N ASP A 25 -44.18 -39.22 1.48
CA ASP A 25 -44.26 -39.39 0.01
C ASP A 25 -45.47 -38.68 -0.64
N ILE A 26 -45.26 -38.11 -1.83
CA ILE A 26 -46.11 -38.32 -3.04
C ILE A 26 -45.16 -38.34 -4.25
N ALA A 27 -45.37 -39.25 -5.20
CA ALA A 27 -44.63 -39.30 -6.46
C ALA A 27 -45.52 -38.91 -7.65
N ASP A 28 -44.98 -38.12 -8.58
CA ASP A 28 -45.44 -38.03 -9.97
C ASP A 28 -44.28 -37.51 -10.85
N THR A 29 -44.16 -37.98 -12.10
CA THR A 29 -43.01 -37.66 -12.98
C THR A 29 -43.45 -36.99 -14.28
N PRO A 30 -43.05 -35.73 -14.53
CA PRO A 30 -43.08 -35.12 -15.85
C PRO A 30 -41.73 -35.25 -16.59
N LEU A 31 -41.81 -35.00 -17.91
CA LEU A 31 -40.81 -35.15 -18.99
C LEU A 31 -39.41 -34.54 -18.74
N PRO A 32 -38.37 -34.99 -19.49
CA PRO A 32 -37.02 -34.43 -19.39
C PRO A 32 -36.93 -33.01 -19.94
N ASP A 33 -36.15 -32.17 -19.28
CA ASP A 33 -35.87 -30.79 -19.69
C ASP A 33 -34.99 -30.71 -20.95
N GLU A 34 -35.10 -29.57 -21.64
CA GLU A 34 -34.28 -29.20 -22.80
C GLU A 34 -32.83 -28.90 -22.34
N PRO A 35 -31.78 -29.33 -23.07
CA PRO A 35 -30.41 -29.10 -22.62
C PRO A 35 -30.09 -27.60 -22.58
N PRO A 36 -29.39 -27.12 -21.54
CA PRO A 36 -29.06 -25.70 -21.42
C PRO A 36 -28.18 -25.25 -22.60
N GLU A 37 -28.44 -24.05 -23.12
CA GLU A 37 -27.55 -23.41 -24.09
C GLU A 37 -26.17 -23.20 -23.45
N PRO A 38 -25.08 -23.34 -24.22
CA PRO A 38 -23.74 -23.17 -23.70
C PRO A 38 -23.54 -21.71 -23.26
N VAL A 39 -23.27 -21.52 -21.97
CA VAL A 39 -22.70 -20.26 -21.46
C VAL A 39 -21.40 -20.03 -22.20
N ALA A 40 -21.24 -18.87 -22.83
CA ALA A 40 -19.97 -18.49 -23.42
C ALA A 40 -18.94 -18.32 -22.29
N GLU A 41 -17.88 -19.11 -22.33
CA GLU A 41 -16.73 -18.92 -21.45
C GLU A 41 -16.12 -17.53 -21.74
N GLN A 42 -15.90 -16.73 -20.69
CA GLN A 42 -14.99 -15.59 -20.83
C GLN A 42 -13.59 -16.14 -21.15
N PRO A 43 -12.84 -15.52 -22.08
CA PRO A 43 -11.45 -15.88 -22.32
C PRO A 43 -10.62 -15.73 -21.04
N ALA A 44 -9.51 -16.47 -20.94
CA ALA A 44 -8.54 -16.22 -19.87
C ALA A 44 -7.79 -14.90 -20.12
N ALA A 45 -7.26 -14.27 -19.07
CA ALA A 45 -6.47 -13.04 -19.22
C ALA A 45 -5.26 -13.23 -20.15
N ASP A 46 -4.64 -14.43 -20.14
CA ASP A 46 -3.58 -14.81 -21.08
C ASP A 46 -4.04 -14.78 -22.55
N ASP A 47 -5.28 -15.18 -22.85
CA ASP A 47 -5.84 -15.13 -24.21
C ASP A 47 -6.07 -13.68 -24.66
N GLU A 48 -6.48 -12.80 -23.75
CA GLU A 48 -6.74 -11.38 -24.04
C GLU A 48 -5.43 -10.60 -24.26
N TRP A 49 -4.42 -10.80 -23.39
CA TRP A 49 -3.07 -10.26 -23.58
C TRP A 49 -2.49 -10.71 -24.95
N THR A 50 -2.59 -12.01 -25.25
CA THR A 50 -2.00 -12.59 -26.48
C THR A 50 -2.68 -12.08 -27.75
N VAL A 51 -3.94 -11.64 -27.68
CA VAL A 51 -4.64 -10.99 -28.80
C VAL A 51 -4.30 -9.50 -28.91
N LEU A 52 -4.16 -8.79 -27.79
CA LEU A 52 -3.83 -7.36 -27.76
C LEU A 52 -2.42 -7.06 -28.28
N HIS A 53 -1.45 -7.89 -27.92
CA HIS A 53 -0.02 -7.72 -28.23
C HIS A 53 0.44 -8.57 -29.43
N ALA A 54 -0.49 -9.07 -30.25
CA ALA A 54 -0.20 -10.00 -31.36
C ALA A 54 0.66 -9.39 -32.50
N ASP A 55 0.62 -8.07 -32.66
CA ASP A 55 1.37 -7.32 -33.68
C ASP A 55 2.68 -6.68 -33.14
N ASP A 56 3.10 -7.01 -31.91
CA ASP A 56 4.31 -6.47 -31.28
C ASP A 56 5.58 -6.73 -32.09
N VAL A 57 6.42 -5.69 -32.18
CA VAL A 57 7.73 -5.73 -32.83
C VAL A 57 8.85 -5.75 -31.80
N LEU A 58 10.02 -6.26 -32.22
CA LEU A 58 11.27 -6.11 -31.47
C LEU A 58 11.76 -4.67 -31.57
N LEU A 59 11.74 -3.94 -30.44
CA LEU A 59 12.10 -2.53 -30.34
C LEU A 59 13.59 -2.34 -30.04
N HIS A 60 14.15 -3.16 -29.13
CA HIS A 60 15.54 -3.05 -28.67
C HIS A 60 16.16 -4.41 -28.38
N THR A 61 17.49 -4.50 -28.46
CA THR A 61 18.27 -5.68 -28.09
C THR A 61 19.63 -5.26 -27.52
N GLU A 62 19.96 -5.69 -26.31
CA GLU A 62 21.28 -5.46 -25.70
C GLU A 62 21.82 -6.67 -24.90
N PRO A 63 23.15 -6.78 -24.69
CA PRO A 63 23.73 -7.86 -23.89
C PRO A 63 23.57 -7.57 -22.39
N PHE A 64 22.86 -8.45 -21.68
CA PHE A 64 22.60 -8.33 -20.26
C PHE A 64 23.53 -9.22 -19.43
N THR A 65 23.98 -8.72 -18.27
CA THR A 65 24.75 -9.48 -17.28
C THR A 65 24.04 -9.39 -15.95
N LEU A 66 23.52 -10.51 -15.44
CA LEU A 66 22.87 -10.53 -14.14
C LEU A 66 23.90 -10.45 -13.02
N CYS A 67 24.95 -11.27 -13.10
CA CYS A 67 26.09 -11.28 -12.18
C CYS A 67 27.29 -12.01 -12.82
N GLU A 68 28.43 -12.12 -12.12
CA GLU A 68 29.64 -12.74 -12.68
C GLU A 68 29.39 -14.18 -13.17
N GLY A 69 29.42 -14.37 -14.49
CA GLY A 69 29.24 -15.67 -15.13
C GLY A 69 27.79 -16.06 -15.42
N ARG A 70 26.80 -15.16 -15.24
CA ARG A 70 25.42 -15.36 -15.70
C ARG A 70 24.96 -14.20 -16.57
N THR A 71 24.82 -14.49 -17.87
CA THR A 71 24.58 -13.53 -18.95
C THR A 71 23.40 -13.94 -19.82
N ALA A 72 22.81 -12.97 -20.51
CA ALA A 72 21.68 -13.12 -21.41
C ALA A 72 21.75 -12.12 -22.57
N THR A 73 20.92 -12.33 -23.58
CA THR A 73 20.46 -11.23 -24.45
C THR A 73 19.14 -10.72 -23.89
N LEU A 74 19.01 -9.41 -23.72
CA LEU A 74 17.77 -8.74 -23.35
C LEU A 74 17.13 -8.16 -24.60
N GLU A 75 15.86 -8.49 -24.83
CA GLU A 75 15.04 -8.00 -25.93
C GLU A 75 13.81 -7.27 -25.39
N LEU A 76 13.51 -6.08 -25.93
CA LEU A 76 12.30 -5.32 -25.62
C LEU A 76 11.31 -5.46 -26.77
N TYR A 77 10.07 -5.79 -26.44
CA TYR A 77 8.98 -5.92 -27.42
C TYR A 77 7.85 -4.94 -27.11
N GLY A 78 7.13 -4.52 -28.15
CA GLY A 78 5.99 -3.61 -28.05
C GLY A 78 5.66 -2.92 -29.37
N TYR A 79 5.11 -1.70 -29.33
CA TYR A 79 4.76 -0.91 -30.52
C TYR A 79 5.73 0.24 -30.79
N GLN A 80 5.74 0.71 -32.05
CA GLN A 80 6.39 1.94 -32.50
C GLN A 80 5.60 2.60 -33.63
N ASP A 81 5.05 3.81 -33.41
CA ASP A 81 4.39 4.63 -34.47
C ASP A 81 5.20 5.90 -34.80
N GLY A 82 6.48 5.70 -35.13
CA GLY A 82 7.36 6.76 -35.65
C GLY A 82 8.67 6.90 -34.90
N GLU A 83 9.14 8.13 -34.72
CA GLU A 83 10.46 8.46 -34.16
C GLU A 83 10.42 8.79 -32.66
N TYR A 84 9.25 9.15 -32.13
CA TYR A 84 9.06 9.66 -30.75
C TYR A 84 7.83 9.09 -30.04
N ASP A 85 7.31 7.95 -30.53
CA ASP A 85 6.08 7.30 -30.07
C ASP A 85 6.33 5.79 -30.06
N CYS A 86 6.66 5.25 -28.89
CA CYS A 86 6.98 3.85 -28.63
C CYS A 86 6.33 3.41 -27.31
N GLY A 87 6.05 2.12 -27.18
CA GLY A 87 5.65 1.55 -25.90
C GLY A 87 6.04 0.09 -25.78
N VAL A 88 6.69 -0.27 -24.68
CA VAL A 88 7.14 -1.63 -24.37
C VAL A 88 6.02 -2.38 -23.65
N SER A 89 5.75 -3.63 -24.05
CA SER A 89 4.80 -4.55 -23.41
C SER A 89 5.48 -5.63 -22.58
N ARG A 90 6.75 -5.95 -22.88
CA ARG A 90 7.55 -6.94 -22.14
C ARG A 90 9.05 -6.77 -22.33
N ILE A 91 9.77 -7.23 -21.31
CA ILE A 91 11.20 -7.56 -21.37
C ILE A 91 11.32 -9.08 -21.55
N HIS A 92 12.11 -9.53 -22.52
CA HIS A 92 12.43 -10.95 -22.74
C HIS A 92 13.94 -11.18 -22.55
N LEU A 93 14.29 -12.12 -21.68
CA LEU A 93 15.66 -12.47 -21.32
C LEU A 93 15.99 -13.87 -21.87
N LEU A 94 16.88 -13.92 -22.85
CA LEU A 94 17.41 -15.12 -23.46
C LEU A 94 18.74 -15.49 -22.80
N TRP A 95 18.73 -16.40 -21.83
CA TRP A 95 19.92 -16.76 -21.04
C TRP A 95 20.92 -17.62 -21.82
N ASP A 96 22.22 -17.40 -21.61
CA ASP A 96 23.30 -18.12 -22.31
C ASP A 96 23.35 -19.63 -22.01
N ASP A 97 22.64 -20.10 -20.98
CA ASP A 97 22.47 -21.53 -20.66
C ASP A 97 21.29 -22.20 -21.40
N GLY A 98 20.50 -21.42 -22.15
CA GLY A 98 19.31 -21.85 -22.87
C GLY A 98 18.01 -21.76 -22.07
N GLY A 99 18.01 -21.10 -20.91
CA GLY A 99 16.78 -20.64 -20.26
C GLY A 99 16.19 -19.40 -20.92
N GLU A 100 14.90 -19.16 -20.70
CA GLU A 100 14.21 -17.93 -21.12
C GLU A 100 13.37 -17.39 -19.96
N GLN A 101 13.22 -16.07 -19.86
CA GLN A 101 12.33 -15.41 -18.90
C GLN A 101 11.64 -14.19 -19.55
N GLU A 102 10.33 -14.11 -19.42
CA GLU A 102 9.51 -12.97 -19.86
C GLU A 102 9.04 -12.20 -18.62
N LEU A 103 9.00 -10.87 -18.71
CA LEU A 103 8.44 -9.95 -17.71
C LEU A 103 7.47 -9.02 -18.44
N ARG A 104 6.17 -9.11 -18.18
CA ARG A 104 5.17 -8.23 -18.82
C ARG A 104 4.96 -7.01 -17.94
N THR A 105 4.80 -5.85 -18.55
CA THR A 105 4.26 -4.65 -17.89
C THR A 105 2.88 -4.93 -17.28
N ALA A 106 2.02 -5.64 -18.02
CA ALA A 106 0.70 -6.07 -17.58
C ALA A 106 0.69 -6.91 -16.28
N ASP A 107 1.78 -7.60 -15.93
CA ASP A 107 1.89 -8.37 -14.68
C ASP A 107 1.97 -7.46 -13.43
N VAL A 108 2.20 -6.16 -13.62
CA VAL A 108 2.24 -5.12 -12.57
C VAL A 108 0.89 -4.42 -12.41
N GLY A 109 0.08 -4.34 -13.47
CA GLY A 109 -1.29 -3.81 -13.47
C GLY A 109 -1.48 -2.36 -13.95
N ASP A 110 -2.74 -2.04 -14.25
CA ASP A 110 -3.23 -0.79 -14.86
C ASP A 110 -3.07 0.47 -13.98
N ASP A 111 -2.72 0.32 -12.71
CA ASP A 111 -2.40 1.46 -11.82
C ASP A 111 -0.99 2.03 -12.08
N VAL A 112 -0.14 1.29 -12.80
CA VAL A 112 1.23 1.71 -13.18
C VAL A 112 1.32 2.04 -14.67
N TRP A 113 0.62 1.29 -15.53
CA TRP A 113 0.71 1.41 -17.00
C TRP A 113 -0.61 1.86 -17.61
N CYS A 114 -0.62 2.18 -18.91
CA CYS A 114 -1.89 2.40 -19.61
C CYS A 114 -2.71 1.09 -19.69
N THR A 115 -4.03 1.23 -19.85
CA THR A 115 -5.03 0.12 -19.86
C THR A 115 -4.90 -0.85 -21.05
N ASP A 116 -3.91 -0.62 -21.91
CA ASP A 116 -3.48 -1.47 -23.02
C ASP A 116 -2.12 -2.14 -22.76
N GLY A 117 -1.58 -2.01 -21.55
CA GLY A 117 -0.38 -2.72 -21.10
C GLY A 117 0.94 -2.18 -21.64
N TYR A 118 1.01 -0.98 -22.21
CA TYR A 118 2.28 -0.43 -22.70
C TYR A 118 2.88 0.65 -21.78
N THR A 119 4.21 0.78 -21.83
CA THR A 119 4.90 2.01 -21.40
C THR A 119 4.57 3.17 -22.35
N ASN A 120 4.65 4.42 -21.88
CA ASN A 120 4.73 5.58 -22.78
C ASN A 120 6.18 6.10 -22.79
N CYS A 121 6.90 5.85 -23.89
CA CYS A 121 8.31 6.25 -24.04
C CYS A 121 8.60 6.84 -25.43
N TRP A 122 9.55 7.77 -25.51
CA TRP A 122 9.92 8.39 -26.80
C TRP A 122 10.81 7.50 -27.68
N MET A 123 11.50 6.52 -27.10
CA MET A 123 12.60 5.81 -27.76
C MET A 123 12.34 4.29 -27.74
N PRO A 124 12.79 3.53 -28.76
CA PRO A 124 12.63 2.07 -28.80
C PRO A 124 13.34 1.32 -27.67
N ASP A 125 14.30 1.96 -26.99
CA ASP A 125 14.95 1.43 -25.78
C ASP A 125 14.05 1.44 -24.53
N GLY A 126 12.81 1.94 -24.59
CA GLY A 126 11.89 1.92 -23.46
C GLY A 126 12.27 2.82 -22.28
N GLY A 127 13.33 3.64 -22.42
CA GLY A 127 14.00 4.21 -21.25
C GLY A 127 14.60 3.12 -20.35
N LEU A 128 15.05 1.99 -20.91
CA LEU A 128 15.62 0.88 -20.15
C LEU A 128 16.86 1.32 -19.35
N VAL A 129 16.85 0.95 -18.08
CA VAL A 129 17.96 1.14 -17.14
C VAL A 129 18.27 -0.18 -16.44
N THR A 130 19.55 -0.45 -16.22
CA THR A 130 20.03 -1.69 -15.59
C THR A 130 21.11 -1.36 -14.56
N GLY A 131 21.12 -2.09 -13.45
CA GLY A 131 22.11 -1.89 -12.39
C GLY A 131 21.78 -2.62 -11.09
N ASP A 132 22.78 -2.76 -10.21
CA ASP A 132 22.66 -3.32 -8.86
C ASP A 132 22.14 -2.21 -7.92
N TYR A 133 20.82 -2.06 -7.78
CA TYR A 133 20.20 -0.94 -7.08
C TYR A 133 20.04 -1.19 -5.57
N ASN A 134 19.79 -2.44 -5.16
CA ASN A 134 19.75 -2.84 -3.75
C ASN A 134 21.15 -3.22 -3.19
N PHE A 135 22.19 -3.23 -4.04
CA PHE A 135 23.57 -3.54 -3.70
C PHE A 135 23.82 -4.97 -3.17
N ASP A 136 22.99 -5.93 -3.57
CA ASP A 136 23.10 -7.36 -3.25
C ASP A 136 24.08 -8.12 -4.16
N GLY A 137 24.41 -7.57 -5.34
CA GLY A 137 25.33 -8.14 -6.32
C GLY A 137 24.68 -8.80 -7.55
N TYR A 138 23.37 -8.70 -7.69
CA TYR A 138 22.62 -8.98 -8.90
C TYR A 138 22.27 -7.67 -9.63
N THR A 139 21.97 -7.74 -10.93
CA THR A 139 21.61 -6.58 -11.75
C THR A 139 20.10 -6.55 -11.93
N ASP A 140 19.46 -5.50 -11.44
CA ASP A 140 18.03 -5.23 -11.55
C ASP A 140 17.69 -4.54 -12.89
N LEU A 141 16.39 -4.39 -13.15
CA LEU A 141 15.84 -3.78 -14.36
C LEU A 141 14.90 -2.63 -14.01
N GLY A 142 14.85 -1.60 -14.86
CA GLY A 142 13.80 -0.58 -14.81
C GLY A 142 13.43 -0.06 -16.20
N LEU A 143 12.17 0.38 -16.33
CA LEU A 143 11.62 0.99 -17.54
C LEU A 143 10.97 2.33 -17.21
N GLN A 144 10.93 3.24 -18.18
CA GLN A 144 10.19 4.49 -18.06
C GLN A 144 8.67 4.23 -18.13
N ILE A 145 7.90 4.85 -17.24
CA ILE A 145 6.43 4.73 -17.17
C ILE A 145 5.75 5.67 -18.17
N ASP A 146 6.05 6.96 -18.09
CA ASP A 146 5.36 8.02 -18.83
C ASP A 146 6.33 9.11 -19.32
N THR A 147 5.89 10.01 -20.20
CA THR A 147 6.66 11.12 -20.76
C THR A 147 6.18 12.53 -20.33
N PRO A 148 5.96 12.81 -19.03
CA PRO A 148 5.53 14.12 -18.56
C PRO A 148 6.65 15.17 -18.70
N ALA A 149 6.29 16.45 -18.64
CA ALA A 149 7.18 17.55 -19.00
C ALA A 149 8.41 17.79 -18.09
N TYR A 150 8.55 17.07 -16.97
CA TYR A 150 9.59 17.30 -15.95
C TYR A 150 10.07 16.01 -15.26
N ASN A 151 9.18 15.39 -14.49
CA ASN A 151 9.48 14.24 -13.64
C ASN A 151 9.19 12.94 -14.40
N LEU A 152 10.13 12.45 -15.22
CA LEU A 152 9.99 11.21 -15.99
C LEU A 152 9.96 10.00 -15.04
N PRO A 153 8.81 9.34 -14.78
CA PRO A 153 8.71 8.31 -13.76
C PRO A 153 9.17 6.95 -14.28
N TYR A 154 9.68 6.10 -13.39
CA TYR A 154 10.27 4.79 -13.72
C TYR A 154 9.68 3.70 -12.82
N TYR A 155 9.47 2.50 -13.35
CA TYR A 155 9.16 1.29 -12.57
C TYR A 155 10.37 0.35 -12.57
N TYR A 156 10.61 -0.34 -11.45
CA TYR A 156 11.74 -1.25 -11.26
C TYR A 156 11.29 -2.67 -10.89
N TRP A 157 12.04 -3.65 -11.39
CA TRP A 157 11.97 -5.05 -11.00
C TRP A 157 13.33 -5.49 -10.44
N PHE A 158 13.35 -5.90 -9.17
CA PHE A 158 14.58 -6.33 -8.48
C PHE A 158 14.76 -7.85 -8.57
N TYR A 159 16.00 -8.33 -8.63
CA TYR A 159 16.27 -9.75 -8.81
C TYR A 159 16.30 -10.56 -7.49
N ASP A 160 15.23 -11.29 -7.18
CA ASP A 160 15.25 -12.21 -6.05
C ASP A 160 16.02 -13.50 -6.38
N ALA A 161 17.13 -13.72 -5.66
CA ALA A 161 17.95 -14.90 -5.77
C ALA A 161 17.39 -16.17 -5.07
N GLU A 162 16.38 -16.05 -4.20
CA GLU A 162 15.71 -17.20 -3.56
C GLU A 162 14.68 -17.85 -4.49
N THR A 163 13.81 -17.07 -5.14
CA THR A 163 12.93 -17.53 -6.23
C THR A 163 13.66 -17.69 -7.57
N ALA A 164 14.81 -17.03 -7.71
CA ALA A 164 15.62 -16.93 -8.92
C ALA A 164 14.95 -16.17 -10.08
N SER A 165 14.07 -15.22 -9.78
CA SER A 165 13.33 -14.39 -10.75
C SER A 165 13.27 -12.92 -10.33
N PHE A 166 13.22 -12.02 -11.33
CA PHE A 166 12.85 -10.63 -11.12
C PHE A 166 11.45 -10.51 -10.53
N GLN A 167 11.31 -9.70 -9.49
CA GLN A 167 10.05 -9.38 -8.82
C GLN A 167 9.68 -7.92 -9.10
N PRO A 168 8.41 -7.58 -9.43
CA PRO A 168 7.95 -6.20 -9.46
C PRO A 168 8.22 -5.54 -8.10
N TYR A 169 8.92 -4.40 -8.08
CA TYR A 169 9.39 -3.79 -6.83
C TYR A 169 8.71 -2.45 -6.52
N GLY A 170 8.70 -1.50 -7.45
CA GLY A 170 8.06 -0.20 -7.21
C GLY A 170 8.40 0.88 -8.22
N SER A 171 7.76 2.04 -8.08
CA SER A 171 7.94 3.21 -8.95
C SER A 171 8.62 4.39 -8.25
N TRP A 172 9.41 5.15 -9.02
CA TRP A 172 10.04 6.39 -8.59
C TRP A 172 9.65 7.55 -9.52
N THR A 173 9.49 8.74 -8.93
CA THR A 173 9.12 9.99 -9.60
C THR A 173 10.18 10.48 -10.61
N TYR A 174 11.41 9.96 -10.52
CA TYR A 174 12.45 10.08 -11.54
C TYR A 174 13.31 8.82 -11.56
N GLN A 175 14.09 8.64 -12.63
CA GLN A 175 15.14 7.62 -12.73
C GLN A 175 16.05 7.62 -11.49
N LEU A 176 16.34 6.43 -10.94
CA LEU A 176 17.35 6.22 -9.92
C LEU A 176 18.77 6.24 -10.52
N GLU A 177 19.65 7.07 -9.97
CA GLU A 177 21.10 7.09 -10.22
C GLU A 177 21.84 6.24 -9.16
N ILE A 178 22.68 5.29 -9.57
CA ILE A 178 23.48 4.46 -8.66
C ILE A 178 24.79 5.18 -8.27
N ASP A 179 24.95 5.50 -6.98
CA ASP A 179 26.24 5.85 -6.38
C ASP A 179 26.86 4.60 -5.72
N ALA A 180 27.70 3.92 -6.49
CA ALA A 180 28.43 2.73 -6.06
C ALA A 180 29.62 3.01 -5.11
N GLU A 181 30.05 4.27 -4.93
CA GLU A 181 31.06 4.61 -3.92
C GLU A 181 30.44 4.69 -2.53
N ASN A 182 29.24 5.27 -2.42
CA ASN A 182 28.51 5.45 -1.16
C ASN A 182 27.49 4.34 -0.85
N LYS A 183 27.24 3.41 -1.79
CA LYS A 183 26.15 2.40 -1.73
C LYS A 183 24.80 3.05 -1.48
N THR A 184 24.44 3.97 -2.36
CA THR A 184 23.18 4.74 -2.32
C THR A 184 22.61 4.90 -3.72
N CYS A 185 21.29 4.89 -3.84
CA CYS A 185 20.59 5.23 -5.08
C CYS A 185 19.93 6.61 -4.92
N ILE A 186 20.00 7.46 -5.94
CA ILE A 186 19.60 8.87 -5.86
C ILE A 186 18.47 9.16 -6.86
N CYS A 187 17.36 9.69 -6.39
CA CYS A 187 16.29 10.25 -7.21
C CYS A 187 16.32 11.78 -7.12
N ARG A 188 16.13 12.49 -8.23
CA ARG A 188 15.97 13.95 -8.24
C ARG A 188 14.73 14.35 -9.03
N TRP A 189 13.80 15.00 -8.35
CA TRP A 189 12.48 15.37 -8.86
C TRP A 189 12.07 16.72 -8.28
N HIS A 190 11.04 17.36 -8.83
CA HIS A 190 10.59 18.65 -8.32
C HIS A 190 9.08 18.89 -8.44
N VAL A 191 8.55 19.69 -7.52
CA VAL A 191 7.20 20.26 -7.57
C VAL A 191 7.36 21.76 -7.33
N THR A 192 7.55 22.51 -8.42
CA THR A 192 7.91 23.93 -8.40
C THR A 192 7.00 24.73 -7.45
N PRO A 193 7.52 25.39 -6.40
CA PRO A 193 8.89 25.94 -6.28
C PRO A 193 9.96 25.03 -5.64
N GLU A 194 9.63 23.79 -5.33
CA GLU A 194 10.39 22.89 -4.44
C GLU A 194 11.12 21.82 -5.24
N TYR A 195 12.41 21.61 -4.95
CA TYR A 195 13.29 20.66 -5.63
C TYR A 195 13.83 19.66 -4.62
N TYR A 196 13.75 18.37 -4.94
CA TYR A 196 14.08 17.27 -4.04
C TYR A 196 15.28 16.47 -4.55
N THR A 197 16.17 16.08 -3.64
CA THR A 197 17.19 15.05 -3.85
C THR A 197 17.02 13.98 -2.78
N ASP A 198 16.46 12.85 -3.19
CA ASP A 198 16.19 11.70 -2.33
C ASP A 198 17.32 10.70 -2.45
N THR A 199 17.86 10.27 -1.31
CA THR A 199 18.95 9.30 -1.20
C THR A 199 18.45 8.04 -0.51
N TYR A 200 18.40 6.96 -1.27
CA TYR A 200 17.93 5.64 -0.85
C TYR A 200 19.10 4.74 -0.46
N ARG A 201 18.85 3.77 0.42
CA ARG A 201 19.82 2.77 0.88
C ARG A 201 19.19 1.38 0.99
N PRO A 202 19.98 0.31 0.88
CA PRO A 202 19.51 -1.04 1.14
C PRO A 202 18.92 -1.17 2.54
N ASP A 203 17.72 -1.74 2.65
CA ASP A 203 17.08 -2.04 3.92
C ASP A 203 17.75 -3.24 4.63
N GLY A 204 18.23 -4.21 3.87
CA GLY A 204 18.82 -5.47 4.33
C GLY A 204 17.97 -6.71 4.06
N GLU A 205 16.72 -6.52 3.61
CA GLU A 205 15.76 -7.58 3.26
C GLU A 205 15.56 -7.68 1.73
N GLY A 206 16.29 -6.88 0.94
CA GLY A 206 16.36 -6.94 -0.53
C GLY A 206 15.83 -5.70 -1.25
N GLY A 207 15.32 -4.71 -0.52
CA GLY A 207 14.77 -3.46 -1.06
C GLY A 207 15.57 -2.22 -0.67
N LEU A 208 14.90 -1.07 -0.78
CA LEU A 208 15.42 0.27 -0.51
C LEU A 208 14.51 1.04 0.46
N TYR A 209 15.10 1.72 1.44
CA TYR A 209 14.43 2.78 2.21
C TYR A 209 14.96 4.16 1.84
N LEU A 210 14.11 5.18 1.95
CA LEU A 210 14.52 6.59 1.83
C LEU A 210 15.35 6.98 3.06
N ALA A 211 16.68 7.02 2.94
CA ALA A 211 17.58 7.30 4.05
C ALA A 211 17.76 8.82 4.31
N ARG A 212 17.56 9.65 3.29
CA ARG A 212 17.67 11.11 3.37
C ARG A 212 16.89 11.79 2.25
N ARG A 213 16.27 12.93 2.56
CA ARG A 213 15.69 13.88 1.60
C ARG A 213 16.33 15.25 1.81
N ASP A 214 16.89 15.83 0.76
CA ASP A 214 17.30 17.24 0.71
C ASP A 214 16.31 18.03 -0.13
N THR A 215 15.78 19.14 0.40
CA THR A 215 14.73 19.94 -0.22
C THR A 215 15.19 21.40 -0.38
N GLU A 216 15.14 21.95 -1.59
CA GLU A 216 15.47 23.36 -1.89
C GLU A 216 14.25 24.11 -2.45
N ILE A 217 13.90 25.25 -1.84
CA ILE A 217 12.76 26.08 -2.25
C ILE A 217 13.25 27.40 -2.85
N TYR A 218 13.14 27.55 -4.17
CA TYR A 218 13.82 28.61 -4.93
C TYR A 218 13.09 29.96 -4.97
N TYR A 219 11.81 30.01 -4.59
CA TYR A 219 10.95 31.20 -4.73
C TYR A 219 10.53 31.83 -3.39
N SER A 220 11.14 31.45 -2.27
CA SER A 220 10.81 32.08 -0.98
C SER A 220 11.22 33.56 -0.96
N ALA A 221 10.42 34.40 -0.27
CA ALA A 221 10.68 35.84 -0.17
C ALA A 221 11.99 36.18 0.56
N ASP A 222 12.54 35.22 1.32
CA ASP A 222 13.76 35.34 2.11
C ASP A 222 15.02 34.83 1.36
N GLY A 223 14.85 34.28 0.14
CA GLY A 223 15.90 33.63 -0.65
C GLY A 223 15.63 32.14 -0.85
N VAL A 224 16.67 31.36 -1.16
CA VAL A 224 16.56 29.89 -1.20
C VAL A 224 16.48 29.38 0.24
N LYS A 225 15.40 28.68 0.60
CA LYS A 225 15.33 27.86 1.83
C LYS A 225 15.82 26.45 1.50
N SER A 226 16.57 25.84 2.40
CA SER A 226 17.07 24.47 2.26
C SER A 226 16.85 23.66 3.53
N PHE A 227 16.39 22.42 3.36
CA PHE A 227 16.08 21.49 4.44
C PHE A 227 16.75 20.14 4.17
N THR A 228 17.10 19.43 5.25
CA THR A 228 17.67 18.07 5.18
C THR A 228 16.96 17.20 6.21
N GLU A 229 16.35 16.14 5.72
CA GLU A 229 15.63 15.13 6.48
C GLU A 229 16.46 13.84 6.45
N VAL A 230 16.56 13.13 7.56
CA VAL A 230 17.34 11.88 7.66
C VAL A 230 16.51 10.86 8.42
N TYR A 231 16.46 9.64 7.88
CA TYR A 231 15.61 8.56 8.34
C TYR A 231 16.45 7.30 8.63
N ALA A 232 16.07 6.55 9.66
CA ALA A 232 16.53 5.19 9.88
C ALA A 232 15.82 4.21 8.93
N VAL A 233 16.36 2.99 8.81
CA VAL A 233 15.79 1.90 7.97
C VAL A 233 14.33 1.55 8.31
N ASN A 234 13.93 1.80 9.56
CA ASN A 234 12.60 1.52 10.09
C ASN A 234 11.73 2.79 10.23
N GLU A 235 12.14 3.91 9.64
CA GLU A 235 11.38 5.17 9.60
C GLU A 235 10.88 5.47 8.18
N GLN A 236 9.60 5.79 8.05
CA GLN A 236 8.93 6.12 6.79
C GLN A 236 8.21 7.48 6.93
N PRO A 237 8.58 8.51 6.15
CA PRO A 237 7.77 9.72 6.06
C PRO A 237 6.48 9.43 5.29
N LEU A 238 5.33 9.79 5.88
CA LEU A 238 4.00 9.52 5.34
C LEU A 238 3.38 10.76 4.67
N ALA A 239 3.46 11.92 5.33
CA ALA A 239 2.82 13.16 4.88
C ALA A 239 3.50 14.42 5.44
N TYR A 240 3.15 15.58 4.88
CA TYR A 240 3.59 16.91 5.30
C TYR A 240 2.34 17.76 5.53
N ALA A 241 2.18 18.36 6.72
CA ALA A 241 1.00 19.17 7.04
C ALA A 241 1.30 20.21 8.13
N ASP A 242 0.60 21.35 8.08
CA ASP A 242 0.59 22.35 9.14
C ASP A 242 -0.34 21.88 10.28
N LEU A 243 0.22 21.26 11.32
CA LEU A 243 -0.53 20.69 12.45
C LEU A 243 -0.63 21.66 13.62
N ASP A 244 0.41 22.49 13.83
CA ASP A 244 0.43 23.49 14.90
C ASP A 244 -0.03 24.89 14.49
N ARG A 245 -0.36 25.08 13.21
CA ARG A 245 -1.00 26.26 12.60
C ARG A 245 -0.12 27.52 12.67
N ASP A 246 1.21 27.33 12.55
CA ASP A 246 2.19 28.41 12.46
C ASP A 246 2.56 28.80 11.01
N GLY A 247 2.15 28.00 10.02
CA GLY A 247 2.39 28.24 8.59
C GLY A 247 3.64 27.56 8.02
N GLU A 248 4.39 26.79 8.80
CA GLU A 248 5.35 25.79 8.31
C GLU A 248 4.75 24.38 8.39
N TYR A 249 5.28 23.41 7.65
CA TYR A 249 4.79 22.02 7.69
C TYR A 249 5.60 21.16 8.67
N GLU A 250 4.89 20.34 9.44
CA GLU A 250 5.44 19.16 10.11
C GLU A 250 5.50 17.98 9.14
N ILE A 251 6.57 17.20 9.26
CA ILE A 251 6.73 15.89 8.64
C ILE A 251 6.11 14.86 9.57
N LEU A 252 5.15 14.07 9.07
CA LEU A 252 4.61 12.92 9.79
C LEU A 252 5.42 11.67 9.42
N VAL A 253 6.05 11.06 10.41
CA VAL A 253 6.96 9.92 10.27
C VAL A 253 6.45 8.73 11.07
N LEU A 254 6.29 7.59 10.40
CA LEU A 254 6.01 6.31 11.04
C LEU A 254 7.33 5.61 11.36
N THR A 255 7.48 5.14 12.60
CA THR A 255 8.61 4.30 13.01
C THR A 255 8.11 2.90 13.34
N THR A 256 8.48 1.90 12.53
CA THR A 256 8.15 0.50 12.80
C THR A 256 9.17 -0.09 13.77
N SER A 257 8.74 -0.94 14.70
CA SER A 257 9.61 -1.64 15.67
C SER A 257 9.36 -3.15 15.64
N GLU A 258 10.41 -3.93 15.91
CA GLU A 258 10.36 -5.39 15.94
C GLU A 258 9.21 -5.94 16.82
N PRO A 259 8.59 -7.08 16.45
CA PRO A 259 7.72 -7.85 17.35
C PRO A 259 8.36 -8.15 18.70
N ASP A 260 7.55 -8.19 19.76
CA ASP A 260 7.91 -8.80 21.04
C ASP A 260 6.92 -9.89 21.46
N GLU A 261 7.06 -10.43 22.67
CA GLU A 261 6.19 -11.49 23.22
C GLU A 261 4.70 -11.06 23.34
N PHE A 262 4.39 -9.76 23.21
CA PHE A 262 3.08 -9.17 23.48
C PHE A 262 2.49 -8.37 22.30
N ALA A 263 3.31 -7.88 21.35
CA ALA A 263 2.89 -7.11 20.19
C ALA A 263 3.50 -7.64 18.88
N LYS A 264 2.67 -7.81 17.83
CA LYS A 264 3.10 -8.31 16.51
C LYS A 264 4.00 -7.33 15.75
N CYS A 265 3.68 -6.05 15.86
CA CYS A 265 4.48 -4.89 15.47
C CYS A 265 4.20 -3.83 16.53
N ARG A 266 5.11 -2.87 16.74
CA ARG A 266 4.75 -1.56 17.29
C ARG A 266 5.05 -0.51 16.24
N TYR A 267 4.16 0.45 16.09
CA TYR A 267 4.42 1.63 15.28
C TYR A 267 4.43 2.86 16.19
N THR A 268 5.27 3.83 15.88
CA THR A 268 5.28 5.12 16.55
C THR A 268 5.10 6.19 15.49
N LEU A 269 3.96 6.89 15.53
CA LEU A 269 3.71 8.03 14.65
C LEU A 269 4.24 9.30 15.33
N GLU A 270 5.14 10.02 14.67
CA GLU A 270 5.64 11.31 15.13
C GLU A 270 5.37 12.42 14.13
N ALA A 271 4.99 13.60 14.62
CA ALA A 271 5.07 14.83 13.83
C ALA A 271 6.36 15.58 14.20
N ARG A 272 7.16 15.97 13.20
CA ARG A 272 8.48 16.60 13.36
C ARG A 272 8.57 17.86 12.52
N LYS A 273 8.88 19.03 13.11
CA LYS A 273 9.30 20.21 12.34
C LYS A 273 10.67 19.94 11.69
N TYR A 274 10.96 20.57 10.55
CA TYR A 274 12.21 20.37 9.76
C TYR A 274 13.53 20.53 10.53
N ASN A 275 13.53 21.15 11.71
CA ASN A 275 14.70 21.26 12.58
C ASN A 275 14.90 20.06 13.54
N GLY A 276 14.10 19.00 13.41
CA GLY A 276 14.11 17.80 14.25
C GLY A 276 13.34 17.93 15.57
N THR A 277 12.58 19.02 15.77
CA THR A 277 11.72 19.18 16.95
C THR A 277 10.45 18.35 16.77
N VAL A 278 10.26 17.34 17.62
CA VAL A 278 9.02 16.56 17.70
C VAL A 278 7.90 17.43 18.29
N LEU A 279 6.78 17.54 17.56
CA LEU A 279 5.55 18.19 17.99
C LEU A 279 4.68 17.23 18.81
N PHE A 280 4.52 15.98 18.35
CA PHE A 280 3.88 14.90 19.09
C PHE A 280 4.49 13.54 18.74
N THR A 281 4.34 12.59 19.68
CA THR A 281 4.64 11.16 19.52
C THR A 281 3.40 10.37 19.94
N LYS A 282 2.87 9.50 19.07
CA LYS A 282 1.75 8.60 19.35
C LYS A 282 2.25 7.16 19.20
N GLU A 283 2.34 6.44 20.32
CA GLU A 283 2.54 4.99 20.29
C GLU A 283 1.26 4.31 19.76
N VAL A 284 1.45 3.42 18.79
CA VAL A 284 0.42 2.60 18.14
C VAL A 284 0.79 1.15 18.42
N THR A 285 -0.03 0.44 19.18
CA THR A 285 0.25 -0.98 19.48
C THR A 285 -1.01 -1.82 19.31
N PRO A 286 -1.05 -2.71 18.29
CA PRO A 286 -2.05 -3.76 18.19
C PRO A 286 -1.82 -4.84 19.28
N TYR A 287 -2.11 -4.48 20.52
CA TYR A 287 -2.39 -5.44 21.57
C TYR A 287 -3.75 -6.08 21.28
N TYR A 288 -3.78 -7.42 21.22
CA TYR A 288 -4.97 -8.22 20.91
C TYR A 288 -5.47 -8.08 19.46
N THR A 289 -6.73 -8.45 19.20
CA THR A 289 -7.34 -8.38 17.87
C THR A 289 -7.90 -6.99 17.66
N GLY A 290 -7.58 -6.34 16.55
CA GLY A 290 -7.98 -4.96 16.28
C GLY A 290 -7.02 -4.28 15.31
N TRP A 291 -7.26 -3.01 15.04
CA TRP A 291 -6.39 -2.16 14.24
C TRP A 291 -6.64 -0.68 14.54
N ASP A 292 -5.61 0.13 14.31
CA ASP A 292 -5.62 1.58 14.37
C ASP A 292 -5.55 2.17 12.95
N THR A 293 -6.31 3.23 12.69
CA THR A 293 -6.31 3.96 11.43
C THR A 293 -6.21 5.46 11.70
N PHE A 294 -5.28 6.13 11.03
CA PHE A 294 -5.01 7.56 11.19
C PHE A 294 -5.35 8.31 9.91
N PHE A 295 -6.02 9.45 10.07
CA PHE A 295 -6.30 10.39 8.98
C PHE A 295 -5.84 11.80 9.36
N LEU A 296 -5.42 12.58 8.37
CA LEU A 296 -5.34 14.03 8.46
C LEU A 296 -6.70 14.62 8.05
N CYS A 297 -7.30 15.41 8.93
CA CYS A 297 -8.54 16.14 8.67
C CYS A 297 -8.22 17.64 8.51
N TYR A 298 -8.36 18.16 7.28
CA TYR A 298 -8.05 19.56 6.99
C TYR A 298 -9.23 20.49 7.23
N GLY A 299 -8.98 21.69 7.78
CA GLY A 299 -10.01 22.69 8.03
C GLY A 299 -9.50 23.97 8.69
N GLU A 300 -10.38 24.97 8.86
CA GLU A 300 -10.11 26.20 9.63
C GLU A 300 -10.28 25.96 11.15
N ASP A 301 -9.49 26.67 11.96
CA ASP A 301 -9.65 26.70 13.43
C ASP A 301 -10.69 27.75 13.89
N GLU A 302 -10.84 27.94 15.20
CA GLU A 302 -11.74 28.95 15.79
C GLU A 302 -11.37 30.42 15.44
N ASN A 303 -10.19 30.65 14.86
CA ASN A 303 -9.69 31.95 14.41
C ASN A 303 -9.69 32.11 12.87
N GLY A 304 -10.07 31.07 12.12
CA GLY A 304 -10.02 31.05 10.65
C GLY A 304 -8.65 30.66 10.06
N VAL A 305 -7.77 30.03 10.84
CA VAL A 305 -6.45 29.56 10.37
C VAL A 305 -6.58 28.13 9.84
N TRP A 306 -6.31 27.94 8.55
CA TRP A 306 -6.29 26.62 7.92
C TRP A 306 -5.12 25.78 8.45
N GLY A 307 -5.33 24.47 8.53
CA GLY A 307 -4.33 23.47 8.96
C GLY A 307 -4.92 22.07 8.95
N ALA A 308 -4.22 21.12 9.55
CA ALA A 308 -4.68 19.75 9.76
C ALA A 308 -4.84 19.41 11.26
N ASP A 309 -5.86 18.63 11.57
CA ASP A 309 -6.00 17.91 12.85
C ASP A 309 -5.87 16.40 12.58
N VAL A 310 -5.43 15.62 13.57
CA VAL A 310 -5.24 14.16 13.44
C VAL A 310 -6.48 13.43 13.96
N LEU A 311 -7.13 12.65 13.10
CA LEU A 311 -8.18 11.71 13.48
C LEU A 311 -7.57 10.33 13.68
N CYS A 312 -7.77 9.75 14.86
CA CYS A 312 -7.41 8.39 15.20
C CYS A 312 -8.70 7.55 15.35
N TYR A 313 -8.98 6.66 14.41
CA TYR A 313 -10.02 5.64 14.52
C TYR A 313 -9.39 4.33 15.00
N GLN A 314 -10.01 3.65 15.96
CA GLN A 314 -9.45 2.44 16.56
C GLN A 314 -10.52 1.35 16.73
N THR A 315 -10.10 0.11 16.54
CA THR A 315 -10.88 -1.10 16.86
C THR A 315 -10.07 -2.01 17.76
N HIS A 316 -10.71 -2.62 18.76
CA HIS A 316 -10.03 -3.47 19.75
C HIS A 316 -10.97 -4.53 20.32
N GLU A 317 -10.52 -5.78 20.33
CA GLU A 317 -11.22 -6.97 20.83
C GLU A 317 -10.32 -7.76 21.81
N ASP A 318 -10.65 -7.76 23.12
CA ASP A 318 -10.00 -8.58 24.16
C ASP A 318 -11.06 -9.30 25.01
N ARG A 319 -10.80 -10.57 25.38
CA ARG A 319 -11.60 -11.37 26.33
C ARG A 319 -13.13 -11.38 26.09
N GLY A 320 -13.57 -11.28 24.84
CA GLY A 320 -15.00 -11.27 24.47
C GLY A 320 -15.67 -9.89 24.61
N VAL A 321 -14.88 -8.83 24.81
CA VAL A 321 -15.31 -7.44 24.71
C VAL A 321 -14.71 -6.85 23.44
N GLY A 322 -15.56 -6.22 22.62
CA GLY A 322 -15.14 -5.41 21.49
C GLY A 322 -15.42 -3.93 21.74
N SER A 323 -14.62 -3.07 21.13
CA SER A 323 -14.81 -1.62 21.15
C SER A 323 -14.39 -0.98 19.84
N CYS A 324 -15.10 0.08 19.46
CA CYS A 324 -14.69 1.02 18.43
C CYS A 324 -14.63 2.41 19.07
N SER A 325 -13.55 3.16 18.80
CA SER A 325 -13.37 4.54 19.23
C SER A 325 -12.93 5.42 18.07
N TYR A 326 -13.19 6.71 18.19
CA TYR A 326 -12.50 7.73 17.40
C TYR A 326 -12.14 8.91 18.30
N ASP A 327 -10.97 9.49 18.10
CA ASP A 327 -10.50 10.71 18.76
C ASP A 327 -9.99 11.68 17.68
N LEU A 328 -10.49 12.92 17.67
CA LEU A 328 -10.00 14.01 16.82
C LEU A 328 -9.13 14.95 17.66
N ILE A 329 -7.87 15.10 17.27
CA ILE A 329 -6.82 15.75 18.06
C ILE A 329 -6.17 16.86 17.23
N SER A 330 -6.28 18.09 17.71
CA SER A 330 -5.60 19.26 17.16
C SER A 330 -4.25 19.47 17.85
N TYR A 331 -3.25 20.00 17.13
CA TYR A 331 -1.98 20.43 17.72
C TYR A 331 -1.76 21.95 17.68
N ALA A 332 -2.79 22.71 17.25
CA ALA A 332 -2.76 24.16 17.06
C ALA A 332 -2.18 24.93 18.26
N GLY A 333 -1.18 25.78 18.00
CA GLY A 333 -0.42 26.51 19.03
C GLY A 333 0.66 25.67 19.74
N GLY A 334 1.11 24.58 19.11
CA GLY A 334 2.21 23.72 19.55
C GLY A 334 1.82 22.78 20.69
N ARG A 335 0.55 22.36 20.78
CA ARG A 335 -0.01 21.60 21.91
C ARG A 335 -1.19 20.72 21.53
N GLU A 336 -1.17 19.48 22.01
CA GLU A 336 -2.31 18.56 21.95
C GLU A 336 -3.58 19.16 22.56
N ARG A 337 -4.66 19.17 21.78
CA ARG A 337 -6.01 19.56 22.17
C ARG A 337 -7.02 18.60 21.55
N TYR A 338 -7.69 17.84 22.41
CA TYR A 338 -8.87 17.05 22.07
C TYR A 338 -9.99 17.97 21.53
N LEU A 339 -10.53 17.67 20.35
CA LEU A 339 -11.63 18.42 19.74
C LEU A 339 -12.98 17.71 19.91
N ASP A 340 -13.05 16.46 19.46
CA ASP A 340 -14.20 15.57 19.58
C ASP A 340 -13.72 14.12 19.70
N GLY A 341 -14.58 13.23 20.16
CA GLY A 341 -14.33 11.80 20.16
C GLY A 341 -15.38 11.01 20.92
N ASN A 342 -15.44 9.72 20.64
CA ASN A 342 -16.50 8.84 21.11
C ASN A 342 -15.99 7.39 21.23
N THR A 343 -16.67 6.57 22.01
CA THR A 343 -16.33 5.14 22.18
C THR A 343 -17.57 4.31 22.44
N ILE A 344 -17.77 3.29 21.61
CA ILE A 344 -18.78 2.25 21.81
C ILE A 344 -18.11 0.96 22.28
N THR A 345 -18.75 0.27 23.22
CA THR A 345 -18.32 -1.03 23.75
C THR A 345 -19.44 -2.05 23.60
N PHE A 346 -19.09 -3.27 23.23
CA PHE A 346 -20.01 -4.35 22.93
C PHE A 346 -19.44 -5.70 23.37
N VAL A 347 -20.33 -6.68 23.54
CA VAL A 347 -19.93 -8.06 23.83
C VAL A 347 -19.83 -8.81 22.51
N LEU A 348 -18.69 -9.47 22.31
CA LEU A 348 -18.51 -10.48 21.29
C LEU A 348 -19.15 -11.77 21.80
N GLU A 349 -19.88 -12.48 20.94
CA GLU A 349 -20.50 -13.74 21.38
C GLU A 349 -19.43 -14.75 21.76
N ALA A 350 -19.40 -15.12 23.05
CA ALA A 350 -18.57 -16.21 23.53
C ALA A 350 -19.03 -17.53 22.89
N ASP A 351 -18.07 -18.41 22.65
CA ASP A 351 -18.20 -19.80 22.18
C ASP A 351 -19.01 -20.75 23.10
N GLY A 352 -19.73 -20.20 24.07
CA GLY A 352 -20.42 -20.91 25.15
C GLY A 352 -19.50 -21.36 26.31
N ALA A 353 -18.18 -21.21 26.20
CA ALA A 353 -17.22 -21.61 27.23
C ALA A 353 -16.78 -20.44 28.14
N ALA A 354 -16.67 -19.23 27.60
CA ALA A 354 -16.34 -18.03 28.39
C ALA A 354 -17.58 -17.40 29.07
N PRO A 355 -17.46 -16.89 30.31
CA PRO A 355 -18.53 -16.11 30.95
C PRO A 355 -18.73 -14.77 30.23
N VAL A 356 -19.97 -14.40 29.96
CA VAL A 356 -20.33 -13.11 29.35
C VAL A 356 -19.77 -11.95 30.20
N PRO A 357 -18.96 -11.03 29.64
CA PRO A 357 -18.44 -9.88 30.38
C PRO A 357 -19.56 -8.97 30.90
N ASP A 358 -19.48 -8.60 32.18
CA ASP A 358 -20.40 -7.65 32.82
C ASP A 358 -20.00 -6.22 32.46
N ILE A 359 -20.36 -5.80 31.25
CA ILE A 359 -20.05 -4.49 30.69
C ILE A 359 -21.30 -3.74 30.24
N ARG A 360 -21.22 -2.40 30.24
CA ARG A 360 -22.26 -1.56 29.64
C ARG A 360 -22.16 -1.61 28.12
N ARG A 361 -22.94 -2.50 27.50
CA ARG A 361 -23.13 -2.50 26.04
C ARG A 361 -23.68 -1.16 25.56
N ALA A 362 -23.20 -0.68 24.41
CA ALA A 362 -23.84 0.41 23.68
C ALA A 362 -25.26 0.04 23.26
N THR A 363 -26.18 1.00 23.36
CA THR A 363 -27.50 0.90 22.72
C THR A 363 -27.41 1.24 21.23
N GLN A 364 -28.36 0.79 20.41
CA GLN A 364 -28.38 1.14 18.97
C GLN A 364 -28.41 2.66 18.75
N ALA A 365 -29.10 3.42 19.61
CA ALA A 365 -29.10 4.88 19.59
C ALA A 365 -27.79 5.54 20.08
N GLU A 366 -26.83 4.78 20.58
CA GLU A 366 -25.44 5.21 20.80
C GLU A 366 -24.55 4.77 19.63
N PHE A 367 -24.79 3.57 19.07
CA PHE A 367 -24.12 3.09 17.86
C PHE A 367 -24.35 4.02 16.66
N VAL A 368 -25.60 4.37 16.37
CA VAL A 368 -25.96 5.27 15.26
C VAL A 368 -25.27 6.63 15.42
N ARG A 369 -25.25 7.21 16.63
CA ARG A 369 -24.55 8.48 16.88
C ARG A 369 -23.02 8.37 16.80
N PHE A 370 -22.45 7.21 17.11
CA PHE A 370 -21.04 6.94 16.88
C PHE A 370 -20.73 6.89 15.38
N ARG A 371 -21.55 6.14 14.61
CA ARG A 371 -21.45 6.05 13.14
C ARG A 371 -21.63 7.42 12.47
N GLU A 372 -22.62 8.20 12.89
CA GLU A 372 -22.85 9.58 12.41
C GLU A 372 -21.62 10.48 12.65
N GLY A 373 -20.95 10.34 13.80
CA GLY A 373 -19.70 11.05 14.10
C GLY A 373 -18.55 10.65 13.18
N VAL A 374 -18.29 9.34 13.05
CA VAL A 374 -17.25 8.82 12.13
C VAL A 374 -17.50 9.26 10.69
N VAL A 375 -18.73 9.12 10.20
CA VAL A 375 -19.15 9.57 8.86
C VAL A 375 -18.88 11.07 8.68
N SER A 376 -19.31 11.92 9.62
CA SER A 376 -19.15 13.37 9.53
C SER A 376 -17.68 13.85 9.56
N LEU A 377 -16.74 13.01 10.00
CA LEU A 377 -15.31 13.31 10.00
C LEU A 377 -14.59 12.76 8.76
N LEU A 378 -15.06 11.66 8.20
CA LEU A 378 -14.48 11.02 7.01
C LEU A 378 -15.03 11.57 5.68
N GLU A 379 -16.31 11.96 5.61
CA GLU A 379 -16.94 12.60 4.42
C GLU A 379 -16.38 14.01 4.10
N GLY A 380 -15.53 14.57 4.97
CA GLY A 380 -14.89 15.87 4.80
C GLY A 380 -13.57 15.82 4.01
N SER A 381 -12.73 16.84 4.19
CA SER A 381 -11.36 16.87 3.67
C SER A 381 -10.43 15.98 4.52
N SER A 382 -10.71 14.67 4.52
CA SER A 382 -9.87 13.65 5.15
C SER A 382 -8.84 13.07 4.15
N TYR A 383 -7.67 12.68 4.65
CA TYR A 383 -6.63 11.97 3.90
C TYR A 383 -6.08 10.85 4.80
N LEU A 384 -6.03 9.61 4.30
CA LEU A 384 -5.48 8.49 5.06
C LEU A 384 -3.97 8.71 5.25
N LEU A 385 -3.53 8.61 6.51
CA LEU A 385 -2.13 8.70 6.90
C LEU A 385 -1.52 7.31 7.10
N PHE A 386 -2.20 6.41 7.81
CA PHE A 386 -1.71 5.06 8.12
C PHE A 386 -2.87 4.14 8.53
N CYS A 387 -2.76 2.84 8.26
CA CYS A 387 -3.67 1.80 8.74
C CYS A 387 -2.89 0.55 9.18
N SER A 388 -3.05 0.09 10.42
CA SER A 388 -2.50 -1.19 10.89
C SER A 388 -3.44 -2.37 10.65
N GLY A 389 -4.25 -2.30 9.59
CA GLY A 389 -5.44 -3.12 9.37
C GLY A 389 -5.19 -4.42 8.58
N PRO A 390 -6.24 -5.23 8.36
CA PRO A 390 -6.16 -6.44 7.53
C PRO A 390 -6.06 -6.13 6.03
N ALA A 391 -6.28 -4.87 5.63
CA ALA A 391 -5.76 -4.30 4.39
C ALA A 391 -4.62 -3.35 4.77
N GLU A 392 -3.41 -3.69 4.35
CA GLU A 392 -2.23 -2.82 4.39
C GLU A 392 -2.24 -1.97 3.11
N ASP A 393 -1.79 -0.71 3.18
CA ASP A 393 -1.80 0.30 2.10
C ASP A 393 -3.10 0.45 1.25
N PRO A 394 -4.31 0.48 1.85
CA PRO A 394 -5.51 0.91 1.12
C PRO A 394 -5.45 2.41 0.78
N ASP A 395 -6.06 2.84 -0.32
CA ASP A 395 -6.25 4.27 -0.58
C ASP A 395 -7.23 4.92 0.42
N THR A 396 -7.32 6.25 0.41
CA THR A 396 -8.18 7.00 1.34
C THR A 396 -9.67 6.65 1.21
N GLN A 397 -10.21 6.54 -0.01
CA GLN A 397 -11.60 6.16 -0.23
C GLN A 397 -11.82 4.71 0.20
N GLN A 398 -10.95 3.78 -0.22
CA GLN A 398 -11.09 2.37 0.13
C GLN A 398 -10.98 2.13 1.65
N ALA A 399 -10.14 2.88 2.37
CA ALA A 399 -10.07 2.85 3.83
C ALA A 399 -11.34 3.36 4.51
N VAL A 400 -11.93 4.47 4.02
CA VAL A 400 -13.21 4.99 4.52
C VAL A 400 -14.35 3.99 4.27
N GLU A 401 -14.44 3.43 3.07
CA GLU A 401 -15.43 2.41 2.73
C GLU A 401 -15.30 1.16 3.61
N ASN A 402 -14.07 0.69 3.87
CA ASN A 402 -13.80 -0.44 4.75
C ASN A 402 -14.25 -0.18 6.21
N ILE A 403 -14.00 1.03 6.73
CA ILE A 403 -14.46 1.43 8.08
C ILE A 403 -16.00 1.44 8.13
N LEU A 404 -16.67 2.07 7.16
CA LEU A 404 -18.13 2.19 7.15
C LEU A 404 -18.83 0.84 6.94
N ALA A 405 -18.34 0.01 6.03
CA ALA A 405 -18.85 -1.35 5.82
C ALA A 405 -18.61 -2.24 7.07
N GLY A 406 -17.47 -2.08 7.75
CA GLY A 406 -17.20 -2.74 9.02
C GLY A 406 -18.18 -2.34 10.13
N LEU A 407 -18.54 -1.06 10.21
CA LEU A 407 -19.57 -0.57 11.15
C LEU A 407 -20.97 -1.07 10.79
N ASP A 408 -21.34 -1.15 9.51
CA ASP A 408 -22.64 -1.67 9.09
C ASP A 408 -22.79 -3.18 9.38
N ALA A 409 -21.74 -3.97 9.11
CA ALA A 409 -21.68 -5.37 9.50
C ALA A 409 -21.74 -5.56 11.03
N LEU A 410 -21.13 -4.64 11.79
CA LEU A 410 -21.17 -4.64 13.24
C LEU A 410 -22.55 -4.27 13.80
N GLU A 411 -23.24 -3.28 13.24
CA GLU A 411 -24.62 -2.94 13.66
C GLU A 411 -25.56 -4.13 13.41
N ALA A 412 -25.46 -4.75 12.22
CA ALA A 412 -26.23 -5.94 11.88
C ALA A 412 -25.94 -7.10 12.86
N ARG A 413 -24.67 -7.34 13.22
CA ARG A 413 -24.28 -8.38 14.20
C ARG A 413 -24.84 -8.09 15.60
N LEU A 414 -24.81 -6.84 16.07
CA LEU A 414 -25.18 -6.48 17.43
C LEU A 414 -26.68 -6.29 17.67
N TYR A 415 -27.45 -5.91 16.63
CA TYR A 415 -28.85 -5.51 16.77
C TYR A 415 -29.82 -6.23 15.82
N SER A 416 -29.37 -7.26 15.09
CA SER A 416 -30.29 -8.15 14.34
C SER A 416 -31.32 -8.78 15.28
N ASN A 417 -32.60 -8.62 14.94
CA ASN A 417 -33.78 -9.08 15.69
C ASN A 417 -34.00 -8.41 17.06
N ALA A 418 -34.01 -7.07 17.08
CA ALA A 418 -34.99 -6.35 17.89
C ALA A 418 -36.40 -6.38 17.22
N GLY A 419 -36.99 -7.57 17.07
CA GLY A 419 -38.26 -7.81 16.36
C GLY A 419 -39.04 -9.02 16.90
#